data_AF-A0A9Q3YM65-F1
#
_entry.id   AF-A0A9Q3YM65-F1
#
_cell.length_a   1.000
_cell.length_b   1.000
_cell.length_c   1.000
_cell.angle_alpha   90.00
_cell.angle_beta   90.00
_cell.angle_gamma   90.00
#
_symmetry.space_group_name_H-M   'P 1'
#
loop_
_entity.id
_entity.type
_entity.pdbx_description
1 polymer ?
#
loop_
_entity_poly.entity_id
_entity_poly.type
_entity_poly.pdbx_seq_one_letter_code
_entity_poly.pdbx_strand_id
1 'polypeptide(L)'
;MRVRSAGLLLALAMVVTGCTGATLYDPPDDGAPKARLSIETMLGSNGERGAGESTVAIFKVDGKRLAENGGKQRVLLEPGEHNVAFFADHQGTLRFGTLSHDFQAGADYLIWVGEGEGDKPYGAVLVPAGSGVVNVYDETLF
;
A
#
# COMPACT_ATOMS: atom_id res chain seq x y z
N MET A 1 60.92 13.95 -23.75
CA MET A 1 60.02 13.12 -22.93
C MET A 1 58.60 13.61 -23.10
N ARG A 2 57.69 12.74 -23.54
CA ARG A 2 56.24 12.99 -23.58
C ARG A 2 55.67 12.74 -22.18
N VAL A 3 54.91 13.69 -21.64
CA VAL A 3 53.80 13.37 -20.74
C VAL A 3 52.60 14.19 -21.23
N ARG A 4 51.60 13.45 -21.69
CA ARG A 4 50.24 13.90 -22.02
C ARG A 4 49.39 13.85 -20.75
N SER A 5 48.21 14.49 -20.82
CA SER A 5 47.07 14.31 -19.90
C SER A 5 47.18 15.15 -18.62
N ALA A 6 46.16 15.82 -18.10
CA ALA A 6 44.75 15.88 -18.44
C ALA A 6 44.24 17.22 -17.87
N GLY A 7 43.61 18.06 -18.69
CA GLY A 7 42.97 19.29 -18.23
C GLY A 7 41.61 19.49 -18.89
N LEU A 8 40.99 18.40 -19.32
CA LEU A 8 39.71 18.38 -20.00
C LEU A 8 38.64 17.99 -18.98
N LEU A 9 37.58 18.80 -18.92
CA LEU A 9 36.25 18.52 -18.34
C LEU A 9 36.12 18.67 -16.81
N LEU A 10 36.13 19.91 -16.34
CA LEU A 10 35.32 20.29 -15.19
C LEU A 10 33.91 20.69 -15.69
N ALA A 11 33.17 19.74 -16.27
CA ALA A 11 31.75 19.90 -16.52
C ALA A 11 31.04 19.77 -15.16
N LEU A 12 30.75 20.92 -14.56
CA LEU A 12 29.99 21.05 -13.34
C LEU A 12 28.59 20.46 -13.57
N ALA A 13 28.44 19.18 -13.26
CA ALA A 13 27.16 18.51 -13.20
C ALA A 13 26.36 19.13 -12.03
N MET A 14 25.55 20.15 -12.34
CA MET A 14 24.42 20.50 -11.48
C MET A 14 23.47 19.31 -11.50
N VAL A 15 23.66 18.43 -10.53
CA VAL A 15 22.71 17.38 -10.18
C VAL A 15 21.44 18.10 -9.78
N VAL A 16 20.44 18.09 -10.66
CA VAL A 16 19.07 18.44 -10.32
C VAL A 16 18.57 17.34 -9.39
N THR A 17 18.80 17.49 -8.09
CA THR A 17 18.04 16.75 -7.08
C THR A 17 16.63 17.32 -7.10
N GLY A 18 15.82 16.85 -8.04
CA GLY A 18 14.38 17.00 -7.95
C GLY A 18 13.93 16.24 -6.73
N CYS A 19 13.77 16.94 -5.60
CA CYS A 19 12.91 16.47 -4.52
C CYS A 19 11.51 16.38 -5.11
N THR A 20 11.15 15.23 -5.70
CA THR A 20 9.77 14.91 -5.98
C THR A 20 9.08 14.79 -4.62
N GLY A 21 8.53 15.90 -4.14
CA GLY A 21 7.66 15.89 -2.97
C GLY A 21 6.59 14.84 -3.22
N ALA A 22 6.51 13.85 -2.32
CA ALA A 22 5.50 12.82 -2.43
C ALA A 22 4.12 13.49 -2.43
N THR A 23 3.44 13.46 -3.57
CA THR A 23 2.14 14.10 -3.71
C THR A 23 1.12 13.38 -2.84
N LEU A 24 0.22 14.16 -2.22
CA LEU A 24 -0.89 13.60 -1.48
C LEU A 24 -1.93 13.08 -2.47
N TYR A 25 -2.56 11.97 -2.11
CA TYR A 25 -3.69 11.41 -2.83
C TYR A 25 -4.89 12.33 -2.67
N ASP A 26 -5.52 12.63 -3.80
CA ASP A 26 -6.73 13.42 -3.86
C ASP A 26 -7.91 12.45 -4.04
N PRO A 27 -8.82 12.32 -3.04
CA PRO A 27 -9.96 11.44 -3.17
C PRO A 27 -10.85 11.85 -4.35
N PRO A 28 -11.49 10.89 -5.03
CA PRO A 28 -12.37 11.20 -6.14
C PRO A 28 -13.64 11.95 -5.68
N ASP A 29 -14.17 12.81 -6.54
CA ASP A 29 -15.37 13.62 -6.28
C ASP A 29 -16.65 12.78 -6.14
N ASP A 30 -17.66 13.30 -5.44
CA ASP A 30 -18.94 12.62 -5.12
C ASP A 30 -19.89 12.37 -6.32
N GLY A 31 -19.47 12.70 -7.55
CA GLY A 31 -20.36 12.71 -8.73
C GLY A 31 -20.71 11.32 -9.29
N ALA A 32 -19.72 10.43 -9.42
CA ALA A 32 -19.89 9.10 -10.01
C ALA A 32 -19.72 8.00 -8.95
N PRO A 33 -20.32 6.79 -9.12
CA PRO A 33 -20.11 5.68 -8.19
C PRO A 33 -18.63 5.29 -8.11
N LYS A 34 -18.06 5.36 -6.90
CA LYS A 34 -16.67 5.04 -6.59
C LYS A 34 -16.55 3.65 -5.99
N ALA A 35 -15.39 3.02 -6.16
CA ALA A 35 -15.07 1.83 -5.40
C ALA A 35 -14.68 2.23 -3.97
N ARG A 36 -15.13 1.46 -2.99
CA ARG A 36 -14.75 1.64 -1.58
C ARG A 36 -13.81 0.51 -1.19
N LEU A 37 -12.60 0.85 -0.76
CA LEU A 37 -11.62 -0.12 -0.28
C LEU A 37 -11.40 0.10 1.21
N SER A 38 -11.62 -0.94 2.00
CA SER A 38 -11.29 -0.97 3.43
C SER A 38 -10.18 -1.98 3.71
N ILE A 39 -9.50 -1.85 4.85
CA ILE A 39 -8.50 -2.81 5.32
C ILE A 39 -8.79 -3.22 6.77
N GLU A 40 -8.71 -4.52 7.04
CA GLU A 40 -8.94 -5.12 8.35
C GLU A 40 -7.86 -6.17 8.64
N THR A 41 -7.69 -6.49 9.93
CA THR A 41 -6.71 -7.47 10.40
C THR A 41 -7.39 -8.59 11.17
N MET A 42 -6.91 -9.81 10.93
CA MET A 42 -7.23 -11.03 11.70
C MET A 42 -6.05 -11.46 12.59
N LEU A 43 -4.99 -10.66 12.66
CA LEU A 43 -3.80 -10.95 13.45
C LEU A 43 -4.17 -10.94 14.94
N GLY A 44 -3.93 -12.05 15.63
CA GLY A 44 -4.25 -12.21 17.06
C GLY A 44 -5.69 -12.62 17.38
N SER A 45 -6.53 -12.96 16.40
CA SER A 45 -7.92 -13.39 16.63
C SER A 45 -8.05 -14.79 17.26
N ASN A 46 -6.96 -15.56 17.39
CA ASN A 46 -6.95 -16.96 17.88
C ASN A 46 -6.81 -17.12 19.42
N GLY A 47 -7.15 -16.12 20.22
CA GLY A 47 -7.41 -16.31 21.66
C GLY A 47 -6.19 -16.54 22.55
N GLU A 48 -4.97 -16.59 22.02
CA GLU A 48 -3.77 -16.51 22.84
C GLU A 48 -3.57 -15.07 23.28
N ARG A 49 -3.80 -14.82 24.57
CA ARG A 49 -3.60 -13.54 25.24
C ARG A 49 -2.11 -13.17 25.28
N GLY A 50 -1.59 -12.71 24.15
CA GLY A 50 -0.49 -11.78 24.04
C GLY A 50 -1.06 -10.47 23.49
N ALA A 51 -1.32 -9.51 24.38
CA ALA A 51 -1.89 -8.21 24.02
C ALA A 51 -0.86 -7.37 23.23
N GLY A 52 -0.80 -7.57 21.92
CA GLY A 52 -0.20 -6.64 20.96
C GLY A 52 -1.30 -6.05 20.10
N GLU A 53 -1.44 -4.73 20.06
CA GLU A 53 -2.39 -4.04 19.19
C GLU A 53 -1.96 -4.24 17.72
N SER A 54 -2.66 -5.12 17.00
CA SER A 54 -2.46 -5.28 15.56
C SER A 54 -2.98 -4.03 14.84
N THR A 55 -2.11 -3.35 14.08
CA THR A 55 -2.50 -2.17 13.31
C THR A 55 -2.31 -2.43 11.83
N VAL A 56 -3.33 -2.14 11.03
CA VAL A 56 -3.27 -2.12 9.58
C VAL A 56 -3.79 -0.80 9.03
N ALA A 57 -3.16 -0.28 7.98
CA ALA A 57 -3.67 0.87 7.27
C ALA A 57 -3.15 0.95 5.83
N ILE A 58 -3.97 1.54 4.97
CA ILE A 58 -3.59 1.93 3.62
C ILE A 58 -2.83 3.25 3.73
N PHE A 59 -1.68 3.38 3.05
CA PHE A 59 -0.88 4.61 3.13
C PHE A 59 -0.53 5.21 1.77
N LYS A 60 -0.64 4.46 0.68
CA LYS A 60 -0.52 4.99 -0.69
C LYS A 60 -1.53 4.38 -1.65
N VAL A 61 -1.95 5.19 -2.62
CA VAL A 61 -2.70 4.80 -3.81
C VAL A 61 -2.00 5.42 -5.01
N ASP A 62 -1.65 4.58 -6.00
CA ASP A 62 -0.95 4.96 -7.23
C ASP A 62 0.32 5.81 -6.98
N GLY A 63 1.08 5.40 -5.97
CA GLY A 63 2.31 6.08 -5.55
C GLY A 63 2.08 7.38 -4.74
N LYS A 64 0.85 7.87 -4.63
CA LYS A 64 0.48 9.07 -3.87
C LYS A 64 0.12 8.73 -2.43
N ARG A 65 0.55 9.54 -1.47
CA ARG A 65 0.35 9.28 -0.03
C ARG A 65 -1.04 9.69 0.42
N LEU A 66 -1.71 8.88 1.23
CA LEU A 66 -3.03 9.23 1.76
C LEU A 66 -2.99 10.33 2.83
N ALA A 67 -1.85 10.52 3.48
CA ALA A 67 -1.59 11.54 4.49
C ALA A 67 -0.08 11.80 4.62
N GLU A 68 0.28 12.93 5.23
CA GLU A 68 1.68 13.24 5.55
C GLU A 68 2.30 12.28 6.57
N ASN A 69 1.47 11.66 7.43
CA ASN A 69 1.86 10.69 8.43
C ASN A 69 0.78 9.60 8.56
N GLY A 70 1.21 8.35 8.78
CA GLY A 70 0.31 7.22 8.97
C GLY A 70 -0.44 6.77 7.71
N GLY A 71 -1.62 6.20 7.92
CA GLY A 71 -2.49 5.67 6.86
C GLY A 71 -3.96 5.80 7.23
N LYS A 72 -4.84 5.31 6.35
CA LYS A 72 -6.30 5.28 6.54
C LYS A 72 -6.80 3.84 6.46
N GLN A 73 -7.84 3.53 7.25
CA GLN A 73 -8.51 2.23 7.18
C GLN A 73 -9.42 2.09 5.96
N ARG A 74 -9.77 3.21 5.30
CA ARG A 74 -10.66 3.24 4.14
C ARG A 74 -10.24 4.33 3.16
N VAL A 75 -10.41 4.04 1.87
CA VAL A 75 -10.20 4.98 0.76
C VAL A 75 -11.28 4.80 -0.31
N LEU A 76 -11.57 5.89 -1.03
CA LEU A 76 -12.38 5.88 -2.25
C LEU A 76 -11.47 5.86 -3.47
N LEU A 77 -11.78 5.02 -4.44
CA LEU A 77 -11.02 4.86 -5.68
C LEU A 77 -11.94 5.15 -6.88
N GLU A 78 -11.36 5.71 -7.93
CA GLU A 78 -12.03 5.68 -9.23
C GLU A 78 -12.21 4.23 -9.71
N PRO A 79 -13.16 3.95 -10.60
CA PRO A 79 -13.19 2.65 -11.27
C PRO A 79 -11.96 2.47 -12.17
N GLY A 80 -11.38 1.26 -12.17
CA GLY A 80 -10.22 0.89 -12.98
C GLY A 80 -9.04 0.35 -12.16
N GLU A 81 -7.90 0.18 -12.83
CA GLU A 81 -6.68 -0.38 -12.24
C GLU A 81 -6.02 0.60 -11.26
N HIS A 82 -5.81 0.14 -10.03
CA HIS A 82 -5.12 0.89 -8.98
C HIS A 82 -4.08 0.04 -8.26
N ASN A 83 -2.98 0.67 -7.88
CA ASN A 83 -1.94 0.10 -7.02
C ASN A 83 -2.10 0.64 -5.61
N VAL A 84 -2.41 -0.22 -4.64
CA VAL A 84 -2.66 0.18 -3.25
C VAL A 84 -1.58 -0.38 -2.34
N ALA A 85 -0.87 0.50 -1.63
CA ALA A 85 0.11 0.10 -0.63
C ALA A 85 -0.45 0.29 0.78
N PHE A 86 -0.22 -0.72 1.61
CA PHE A 86 -0.69 -0.80 2.99
C PHE A 86 0.42 -1.38 3.88
N PHE A 87 0.24 -1.26 5.19
CA PHE A 87 1.14 -1.87 6.15
C PHE A 87 0.37 -2.70 7.18
N ALA A 88 1.09 -3.61 7.81
CA ALA A 88 0.67 -4.35 8.97
C ALA A 88 1.76 -4.28 10.03
N ASP A 89 1.36 -4.02 11.27
CA ASP A 89 2.22 -4.12 12.45
C ASP A 89 1.51 -5.03 13.45
N HIS A 90 2.18 -6.12 13.81
CA HIS A 90 1.78 -6.97 14.92
C HIS A 90 3.01 -7.28 15.77
N GLN A 91 2.93 -6.97 17.07
CA GLN A 91 4.00 -7.19 18.04
C GLN A 91 5.35 -6.56 17.64
N GLY A 92 5.32 -5.40 16.96
CA GLY A 92 6.51 -4.67 16.53
C GLY A 92 7.11 -5.18 15.22
N THR A 93 6.47 -6.12 14.54
CA THR A 93 6.86 -6.56 13.21
C THR A 93 6.13 -5.72 12.17
N LEU A 94 6.69 -4.56 11.81
CA LEU A 94 6.13 -3.73 10.74
C LEU A 94 6.54 -4.27 9.36
N ARG A 95 5.56 -4.48 8.49
CA ARG A 95 5.79 -4.83 7.07
C ARG A 95 4.82 -4.08 6.16
N PHE A 96 5.18 -4.05 4.88
CA PHE A 96 4.47 -3.30 3.85
C PHE A 96 4.08 -4.23 2.71
N GLY A 97 2.81 -4.19 2.32
CA GLY A 97 2.26 -4.92 1.20
C GLY A 97 1.82 -3.97 0.08
N THR A 98 1.60 -4.52 -1.11
CA THR A 98 0.98 -3.81 -2.23
C THR A 98 0.07 -4.77 -2.98
N LEU A 99 -1.10 -4.28 -3.39
CA LEU A 99 -2.08 -5.03 -4.21
C LEU A 99 -2.40 -4.22 -5.46
N SER A 100 -2.62 -4.90 -6.57
CA SER A 100 -2.97 -4.30 -7.87
C SER A 100 -4.28 -4.91 -8.36
N HIS A 101 -5.31 -4.08 -8.50
CA HIS A 101 -6.62 -4.59 -8.87
C HIS A 101 -7.42 -3.60 -9.73
N ASP A 102 -8.26 -4.14 -10.60
CA ASP A 102 -9.25 -3.39 -11.39
C ASP A 102 -10.55 -3.24 -10.58
N PHE A 103 -10.70 -2.09 -9.93
CA PHE A 103 -11.80 -1.79 -9.03
C PHE A 103 -13.06 -1.41 -9.80
N GLN A 104 -14.18 -2.05 -9.48
CA GLN A 104 -15.46 -1.78 -10.14
C GLN A 104 -16.23 -0.63 -9.51
N ALA A 105 -16.94 0.14 -10.34
CA ALA A 105 -17.77 1.26 -9.90
C ALA A 105 -18.84 0.82 -8.89
N GLY A 106 -18.89 1.49 -7.74
CA GLY A 106 -19.88 1.24 -6.68
C GLY A 106 -19.66 -0.05 -5.88
N ALA A 107 -18.59 -0.82 -6.16
CA ALA A 107 -18.29 -2.04 -5.44
C ALA A 107 -17.54 -1.76 -4.13
N ASP A 108 -17.78 -2.63 -3.15
CA ASP A 108 -17.14 -2.62 -1.85
C ASP A 108 -16.11 -3.75 -1.77
N TYR A 109 -14.87 -3.37 -1.46
CA TYR A 109 -13.73 -4.27 -1.34
C TYR A 109 -13.10 -4.17 0.04
N LEU A 110 -12.49 -5.27 0.44
CA LEU A 110 -11.87 -5.41 1.73
C LEU A 110 -10.54 -6.16 1.59
N ILE A 111 -9.47 -5.54 2.07
CA ILE A 111 -8.18 -6.20 2.27
C ILE A 111 -8.23 -6.85 3.64
N TRP A 112 -8.13 -8.17 3.68
CA TRP A 112 -7.94 -8.93 4.91
C TRP A 112 -6.48 -9.26 5.08
N VAL A 113 -5.88 -8.76 6.17
CA VAL A 113 -4.52 -9.08 6.56
C VAL A 113 -4.52 -10.14 7.66
N GLY A 114 -3.83 -11.26 7.40
CA GLY A 114 -3.66 -12.35 8.33
C GLY A 114 -2.21 -12.82 8.43
N GLU A 115 -2.02 -13.94 9.10
CA GLU A 115 -0.73 -14.62 9.18
C GLU A 115 -0.24 -14.99 7.78
N GLY A 116 1.05 -14.80 7.51
CA GLY A 116 1.67 -15.22 6.26
C GLY A 116 2.04 -16.70 6.27
N GLU A 117 2.55 -17.16 5.12
CA GLU A 117 3.05 -18.52 4.95
C GLU A 117 4.58 -18.55 4.88
N GLY A 118 5.18 -19.65 5.38
CA GLY A 118 6.62 -19.87 5.29
C GLY A 118 7.45 -18.85 6.06
N ASP A 119 8.28 -18.09 5.35
CA ASP A 119 9.14 -17.05 5.92
C ASP A 119 8.46 -15.66 5.98
N LYS A 120 7.24 -15.54 5.46
CA LYS A 120 6.51 -14.28 5.41
C LYS A 120 5.65 -14.13 6.66
N PRO A 121 5.80 -13.02 7.41
CA PRO A 121 5.00 -12.81 8.62
C PRO A 121 3.53 -12.56 8.29
N TYR A 122 3.21 -11.96 7.12
CA TYR A 122 1.84 -11.61 6.77
C TYR A 122 1.42 -12.09 5.39
N GLY A 123 0.13 -12.34 5.27
CA GLY A 123 -0.60 -12.48 4.01
C GLY A 123 -1.73 -11.46 3.95
N ALA A 124 -2.00 -10.94 2.77
CA ALA A 124 -3.14 -10.08 2.52
C ALA A 124 -3.91 -10.55 1.29
N VAL A 125 -5.23 -10.62 1.43
CA VAL A 125 -6.15 -11.01 0.36
C VAL A 125 -7.17 -9.90 0.12
N LEU A 126 -7.46 -9.62 -1.14
CA LEU A 126 -8.53 -8.72 -1.56
C LEU A 126 -9.81 -9.52 -1.80
N VAL A 127 -10.90 -9.15 -1.13
CA VAL A 127 -12.18 -9.85 -1.19
C VAL A 127 -13.35 -8.85 -1.34
N PRO A 128 -14.50 -9.25 -1.91
CA PRO A 128 -15.68 -8.39 -1.93
C PRO A 128 -16.28 -8.30 -0.53
N ALA A 129 -16.69 -7.11 -0.11
CA ALA A 129 -17.30 -6.91 1.20
C ALA A 129 -18.71 -7.53 1.25
N GLY A 130 -18.98 -8.33 2.30
CA GLY A 130 -20.36 -8.70 2.68
C GLY A 130 -20.97 -9.95 2.02
N SER A 131 -20.24 -10.75 1.25
CA SER A 131 -20.87 -11.86 0.49
C SER A 131 -20.91 -13.22 1.19
N GLY A 132 -20.22 -13.42 2.33
CA GLY A 132 -20.17 -14.71 3.06
C GLY A 132 -19.44 -15.85 2.31
N VAL A 133 -19.44 -15.80 0.97
CA VAL A 133 -18.60 -16.58 0.06
C VAL A 133 -17.38 -15.74 -0.28
N VAL A 134 -16.22 -16.15 0.19
CA VAL A 134 -14.98 -15.40 -0.01
C VAL A 134 -14.43 -15.67 -1.42
N ASN A 135 -14.68 -14.75 -2.35
CA ASN A 135 -13.93 -14.73 -3.62
C ASN A 135 -12.64 -13.95 -3.39
N VAL A 136 -11.49 -14.58 -3.67
CA VAL A 136 -10.18 -13.93 -3.61
C VAL A 136 -9.89 -13.31 -4.98
N TYR A 137 -9.64 -12.01 -5.00
CA TYR A 137 -9.35 -11.25 -6.21
C TYR A 137 -7.86 -11.01 -6.44
N ASP A 138 -7.10 -10.82 -5.36
CA ASP A 138 -5.66 -10.59 -5.37
C ASP A 138 -5.07 -11.02 -4.02
N GLU A 139 -3.80 -11.43 -4.00
CA GLU A 139 -3.09 -11.94 -2.83
C GLU A 139 -1.63 -11.50 -2.83
N THR A 140 -1.12 -11.11 -1.67
CA THR A 140 0.30 -10.81 -1.47
C THR A 140 0.79 -11.32 -0.12
N LEU A 141 2.03 -11.84 -0.08
CA LEU A 141 2.74 -12.23 1.14
C LEU A 141 3.89 -11.25 1.41
N PHE A 142 4.08 -10.79 2.66
CA PHE A 142 5.02 -9.70 2.99
C PHE A 142 5.47 -9.69 4.46
#